data_AF-A0A9P6GEZ3-F1
#
_entry.id   AF-A0A9P6GEZ3-F1
#
_cell.length_a   1.000
_cell.length_b   1.000
_cell.length_c   1.000
_cell.angle_alpha   90.00
_cell.angle_beta   90.00
_cell.angle_gamma   90.00
#
_symmetry.space_group_name_H-M   'P 1'
#
loop_
_entity.id
_entity.type
_entity.pdbx_description
1 polymer ?
#
loop_
_entity_poly.entity_id
_entity_poly.type
_entity_poly.pdbx_seq_one_letter_code
_entity_poly.pdbx_strand_id
1 'polypeptide(L)'
;MAEPNVAAEFAADSLPAEQKERLQEVANELLNIYETLVVMRYVDPEALIRGPHKLSEELLASYAEHELDPAIIHLYSIMPYIDGAETDARDFFQGGAFFNQLSIGDVEKGRDPRYLSPGDGFDDERGQYMYPWYTPLSNCGNHSPIIIYDAKEHRIWIVDQIEGRSTDPVYCKGWYGESESTKDEASNWGDSSSSDWSDDGGSEQDMDFSDGASEGSSEFWDDEDDIGETRELDATVEDQAEVVEYDEGFEKIEELNDREREEAAGIKNQNSLDLVRSRPAGDVLRDIDRLYRALKELPGQGEYSHWMEPAILKLLYLNNGWPDQFNGEQFEIDVARAYATERARYFAEEPLRKVECHVDWAELSDRETKRYKKEVAEAQTPDNEWAARFELWKAEERSERNAKDLKEAKEEAERLCPDGVCQKEYDLPLWQVERLRVETQHKRENAQRRDHATSAERFKDNPEQLKRMKGQHRRALKQLHAYEKAFEASRIDAERLRPGVTFQGATSIKSLGRPDTLSSIASQKEAIEYMERYVQGVRDFGKTVPTNAPGGITAVEREIQSMEKSLTRARKRLEGSEKWLAEHGNMD
;
A
#
# COMPACT_ATOMS: atom_id res chain seq x y z
N MET A 1 25.47 25.47 23.52
CA MET A 1 25.85 26.02 22.21
C MET A 1 27.31 25.67 21.98
N ALA A 2 27.58 24.49 21.42
CA ALA A 2 28.91 24.11 20.98
C ALA A 2 29.19 24.82 19.64
N GLU A 3 30.41 25.30 19.42
CA GLU A 3 30.79 25.93 18.16
C GLU A 3 30.71 24.90 17.02
N PRO A 4 30.13 25.26 15.85
CA PRO A 4 30.07 24.36 14.70
C PRO A 4 31.50 24.02 14.26
N ASN A 5 31.81 22.72 14.30
CA ASN A 5 33.18 22.25 14.18
C ASN A 5 33.60 22.20 12.71
N VAL A 6 34.24 23.29 12.27
CA VAL A 6 34.97 23.41 10.99
C VAL A 6 35.91 22.20 10.74
N ALA A 7 36.32 21.47 11.78
CA ALA A 7 37.19 20.30 11.66
C ALA A 7 36.60 19.13 10.86
N ALA A 8 35.27 18.96 10.77
CA ALA A 8 34.67 17.81 10.07
C ALA A 8 34.87 17.90 8.53
N GLU A 9 34.72 19.08 7.95
CA GLU A 9 34.95 19.33 6.52
C GLU A 9 36.43 19.19 6.17
N PHE A 10 37.33 19.73 7.00
CA PHE A 10 38.78 19.55 6.85
C PHE A 10 39.23 18.09 7.05
N ALA A 11 38.53 17.30 7.87
CA ALA A 11 38.84 15.89 8.07
C ALA A 11 38.42 15.04 6.88
N ALA A 12 37.27 15.31 6.25
CA ALA A 12 36.84 14.66 5.01
C ALA A 12 37.83 14.90 3.86
N ASP A 13 38.38 16.11 3.77
CA ASP A 13 39.43 16.44 2.80
C ASP A 13 40.74 15.67 3.03
N SER A 14 41.01 15.25 4.26
CA SER A 14 42.21 14.51 4.66
C SER A 14 42.14 12.99 4.46
N LEU A 15 41.02 12.44 3.97
CA LEU A 15 40.87 11.00 3.76
C LEU A 15 41.90 10.45 2.75
N PRO A 16 42.43 9.23 2.97
CA PRO A 16 43.31 8.56 2.01
C PRO A 16 42.66 8.40 0.64
N ALA A 17 43.46 8.49 -0.44
CA ALA A 17 42.96 8.38 -1.81
C ALA A 17 42.19 7.06 -2.08
N GLU A 18 42.70 5.95 -1.54
CA GLU A 18 42.04 4.63 -1.66
C GLU A 18 40.65 4.62 -0.99
N GLN A 19 40.51 5.27 0.17
CA GLN A 19 39.22 5.36 0.84
C GLN A 19 38.25 6.24 0.06
N LYS A 20 38.71 7.36 -0.51
CA LYS A 20 37.89 8.20 -1.40
C LYS A 20 37.44 7.43 -2.65
N GLU A 21 38.31 6.61 -3.23
CA GLU A 21 37.97 5.76 -4.39
C GLU A 21 36.87 4.75 -4.05
N ARG A 22 36.97 4.07 -2.91
CA ARG A 22 35.92 3.14 -2.42
C ARG A 22 34.58 3.85 -2.18
N LEU A 23 34.59 5.03 -1.58
CA LEU A 23 33.36 5.81 -1.35
C LEU A 23 32.77 6.32 -2.68
N GLN A 24 33.62 6.68 -3.64
CA GLN A 24 33.20 7.06 -4.98
C GLN A 24 32.58 5.86 -5.74
N GLU A 25 33.10 4.65 -5.57
CA GLU A 25 32.49 3.43 -6.10
C GLU A 25 31.05 3.27 -5.58
N VAL A 26 30.83 3.35 -4.26
CA VAL A 26 29.48 3.27 -3.66
C VAL A 26 28.54 4.33 -4.25
N ALA A 27 28.98 5.59 -4.31
CA ALA A 27 28.16 6.67 -4.85
C ALA A 27 27.81 6.46 -6.34
N ASN A 28 28.76 5.96 -7.13
CA ASN A 28 28.55 5.67 -8.55
C ASN A 28 27.61 4.48 -8.76
N GLU A 29 27.76 3.40 -7.99
CA GLU A 29 26.89 2.23 -8.13
C GLU A 29 25.46 2.52 -7.66
N LEU A 30 25.30 3.31 -6.59
CA LEU A 30 23.97 3.78 -6.17
C LEU A 30 23.34 4.69 -7.25
N LEU A 31 24.14 5.54 -7.89
CA LEU A 31 23.68 6.37 -9.01
C LEU A 31 23.21 5.50 -10.18
N ASN A 32 23.95 4.43 -10.52
CA ASN A 32 23.57 3.50 -11.58
C ASN A 32 22.20 2.87 -11.29
N ILE A 33 21.95 2.42 -10.06
CA ILE A 33 20.65 1.87 -9.66
C ILE A 33 19.54 2.92 -9.84
N TYR A 34 19.74 4.13 -9.33
CA TYR A 34 18.74 5.20 -9.45
C TYR A 34 18.49 5.62 -10.90
N GLU A 35 19.53 5.65 -11.74
CA GLU A 35 19.39 5.87 -13.18
C GLU A 35 18.57 4.77 -13.84
N THR A 36 18.81 3.50 -13.48
CA THR A 36 18.00 2.37 -13.94
C THR A 36 16.53 2.56 -13.56
N LEU A 37 16.23 2.96 -12.32
CA LEU A 37 14.85 3.24 -11.87
C LEU A 37 14.19 4.42 -12.61
N VAL A 38 14.99 5.43 -13.00
CA VAL A 38 14.52 6.53 -13.86
C VAL A 38 14.21 6.03 -15.27
N VAL A 39 15.07 5.19 -15.85
CA VAL A 39 14.83 4.59 -17.18
C VAL A 39 13.59 3.70 -17.14
N MET A 40 13.39 2.94 -16.05
CA MET A 40 12.18 2.12 -15.80
C MET A 40 10.89 2.94 -15.64
N ARG A 41 10.95 4.28 -15.65
CA ARG A 41 9.84 5.21 -15.39
C ARG A 41 9.24 5.13 -13.99
N TYR A 42 9.93 4.48 -13.05
CA TYR A 42 9.50 4.43 -11.67
C TYR A 42 9.81 5.73 -10.92
N VAL A 43 11.03 6.25 -11.11
CA VAL A 43 11.46 7.54 -10.55
C VAL A 43 11.40 8.62 -11.62
N ASP A 44 10.84 9.79 -11.29
CA ASP A 44 10.91 10.93 -12.20
C ASP A 44 12.36 11.46 -12.31
N PRO A 45 12.87 11.75 -13.53
CA PRO A 45 14.24 12.20 -13.73
C PRO A 45 14.62 13.42 -12.88
N GLU A 46 13.69 14.34 -12.65
CA GLU A 46 13.90 15.55 -11.85
C GLU A 46 14.02 15.28 -10.35
N ALA A 47 13.57 14.11 -9.87
CA ALA A 47 13.72 13.71 -8.48
C ALA A 47 15.12 13.17 -8.17
N LEU A 48 15.87 12.72 -9.19
CA LEU A 48 17.24 12.24 -9.00
C LEU A 48 18.23 13.41 -8.86
N ILE A 49 18.69 13.64 -7.63
CA ILE A 49 19.68 14.68 -7.32
C ILE A 49 21.07 14.04 -7.26
N ARG A 50 21.95 14.49 -8.15
CA ARG A 50 23.34 14.02 -8.24
C ARG A 50 24.24 14.85 -7.34
N GLY A 51 25.24 14.21 -6.72
CA GLY A 51 26.32 14.91 -6.03
C GLY A 51 27.28 15.63 -7.00
N PRO A 52 28.23 16.42 -6.48
CA PRO A 52 28.42 16.71 -5.06
C PRO A 52 27.42 17.74 -4.51
N HIS A 53 27.13 17.62 -3.22
CA HIS A 53 26.18 18.46 -2.47
C HIS A 53 26.91 19.42 -1.55
N LYS A 54 26.29 20.58 -1.31
CA LYS A 54 26.73 21.50 -0.29
C LYS A 54 26.04 21.16 1.04
N LEU A 55 26.81 20.69 2.02
CA LEU A 55 26.31 20.42 3.35
C LEU A 55 26.10 21.75 4.10
N SER A 56 24.95 21.93 4.75
CA SER A 56 24.66 23.11 5.56
C SER A 56 25.35 23.02 6.92
N GLU A 57 25.57 24.15 7.58
CA GLU A 57 26.13 24.17 8.95
C GLU A 57 25.25 23.40 9.95
N GLU A 58 23.93 23.42 9.74
CA GLU A 58 22.96 22.68 10.55
C GLU A 58 23.10 21.17 10.36
N LEU A 59 23.25 20.70 9.11
CA LEU A 59 23.50 19.29 8.81
C LEU A 59 24.82 18.82 9.44
N LEU A 60 25.89 19.62 9.29
CA LEU A 60 27.19 19.29 9.88
C LEU A 60 27.13 19.26 11.42
N ALA A 61 26.33 20.13 12.04
CA ALA A 61 26.11 20.10 13.48
C ALA A 61 25.37 18.83 13.93
N SER A 62 24.32 18.42 13.21
CA SER A 62 23.62 17.15 13.46
C SER A 62 24.53 15.93 13.26
N TYR A 63 25.36 15.93 12.21
CA TYR A 63 26.32 14.84 11.96
C TYR A 63 27.36 14.73 13.09
N ALA A 64 27.78 15.86 13.65
CA ALA A 64 28.69 15.89 14.79
C ALA A 64 28.04 15.36 16.08
N GLU A 65 26.74 15.60 16.28
CA GLU A 65 25.98 15.05 17.41
C GLU A 65 25.88 13.52 17.35
N HIS A 66 25.79 12.95 16.15
CA HIS A 66 25.85 11.50 15.92
C HIS A 66 27.27 10.94 15.78
N GLU A 67 28.29 11.76 16.04
CA GLU A 67 29.70 11.41 15.96
C GLU A 67 30.12 10.80 14.61
N LEU A 68 29.47 11.17 13.49
CA LEU A 68 29.69 10.52 12.20
C LEU A 68 31.15 10.60 11.75
N ASP A 69 31.67 9.47 11.25
CA ASP A 69 33.04 9.37 10.75
C ASP A 69 33.26 10.29 9.53
N PRO A 70 34.42 10.96 9.37
CA PRO A 70 34.71 11.79 8.21
C PRO A 70 34.50 11.10 6.85
N ALA A 71 34.67 9.77 6.78
CA ALA A 71 34.36 8.98 5.60
C ALA A 71 32.87 9.00 5.24
N ILE A 72 31.98 8.92 6.23
CA ILE A 72 30.52 9.01 6.05
C ILE A 72 30.12 10.42 5.64
N ILE A 73 30.69 11.44 6.28
CA ILE A 73 30.45 12.84 5.90
C ILE A 73 30.89 13.10 4.45
N HIS A 74 32.05 12.57 4.05
CA HIS A 74 32.50 12.64 2.66
C HIS A 74 31.54 11.91 1.72
N LEU A 75 31.11 10.69 2.05
CA LEU A 75 30.14 9.94 1.24
C LEU A 75 28.84 10.72 1.05
N TYR A 76 28.28 11.30 2.13
CA TYR A 76 27.07 12.12 2.07
C TYR A 76 27.20 13.32 1.14
N SER A 77 28.40 13.88 1.02
CA SER A 77 28.67 14.99 0.10
C SER A 77 28.64 14.57 -1.37
N ILE A 78 28.82 13.28 -1.72
CA ILE A 78 28.88 12.82 -3.11
C ILE A 78 27.74 11.87 -3.51
N MET A 79 27.07 11.25 -2.54
CA MET A 79 26.04 10.24 -2.75
C MET A 79 24.81 10.82 -3.45
N PRO A 80 24.27 10.19 -4.50
CA PRO A 80 23.01 10.62 -5.09
C PRO A 80 21.85 10.33 -4.14
N TYR A 81 20.74 11.05 -4.29
CA TYR A 81 19.51 10.76 -3.56
C TYR A 81 18.28 11.06 -4.41
N ILE A 82 17.13 10.51 -3.99
CA ILE A 82 15.83 10.78 -4.60
C ILE A 82 15.07 11.79 -3.75
N ASP A 83 14.70 12.92 -4.34
CA ASP A 83 13.90 13.94 -3.69
C ASP A 83 12.42 13.55 -3.69
N GLY A 84 11.93 13.12 -2.52
CA GLY A 84 10.53 12.75 -2.30
C GLY A 84 9.52 13.89 -2.52
N ALA A 85 9.95 15.16 -2.60
CA ALA A 85 9.06 16.25 -3.02
C ALA A 85 8.73 16.18 -4.52
N GLU A 86 9.63 15.62 -5.32
CA GLU A 86 9.56 15.61 -6.78
C GLU A 86 8.98 14.31 -7.35
N THR A 87 8.90 13.23 -6.56
CA THR A 87 8.38 11.90 -6.97
C THR A 87 7.31 11.33 -6.01
N ASP A 88 6.52 10.34 -6.46
CA ASP A 88 5.66 9.49 -5.61
C ASP A 88 6.33 8.14 -5.31
N ALA A 89 7.47 7.84 -5.96
CA ALA A 89 8.27 6.67 -5.65
C ALA A 89 8.77 6.76 -4.21
N ARG A 90 8.27 5.86 -3.37
CA ARG A 90 8.65 5.76 -1.96
C ARG A 90 9.42 4.49 -1.66
N ASP A 91 9.07 3.42 -2.34
CA ASP A 91 9.75 2.14 -2.20
C ASP A 91 11.02 2.11 -3.04
N PHE A 92 12.03 1.51 -2.47
CA PHE A 92 13.29 1.13 -3.05
C PHE A 92 13.39 -0.40 -2.93
N PHE A 93 14.60 -0.93 -3.04
CA PHE A 93 14.88 -2.36 -3.07
C PHE A 93 14.21 -3.12 -1.92
N GLN A 94 13.49 -4.20 -2.24
CA GLN A 94 12.75 -5.06 -1.31
C GLN A 94 11.72 -4.31 -0.42
N GLY A 95 11.22 -3.15 -0.86
CA GLY A 95 10.25 -2.35 -0.09
C GLY A 95 10.87 -1.36 0.90
N GLY A 96 12.20 -1.36 1.07
CA GLY A 96 12.89 -0.34 1.85
C GLY A 96 12.65 1.05 1.27
N ALA A 97 12.83 2.13 2.03
CA ALA A 97 12.60 3.50 1.54
C ALA A 97 13.90 4.14 0.99
N PHE A 98 13.78 5.12 0.10
CA PHE A 98 14.93 5.93 -0.32
C PHE A 98 15.51 6.70 0.87
N PHE A 99 16.85 6.74 0.96
CA PHE A 99 17.56 7.51 1.98
C PHE A 99 17.99 8.87 1.43
N ASN A 100 17.60 9.96 2.10
CA ASN A 100 18.08 11.31 1.79
C ASN A 100 19.02 11.81 2.89
N GLN A 101 20.32 11.77 2.63
CA GLN A 101 21.33 12.20 3.59
C GLN A 101 21.28 13.70 3.92
N LEU A 102 20.62 14.53 3.09
CA LEU A 102 20.45 15.97 3.36
C LEU A 102 19.22 16.27 4.23
N SER A 103 18.45 15.24 4.62
CA SER A 103 17.37 15.33 5.58
C SER A 103 17.89 14.93 6.97
N ILE A 104 17.90 15.87 7.92
CA ILE A 104 18.29 15.60 9.32
C ILE A 104 17.45 14.45 9.89
N GLY A 105 16.14 14.48 9.66
CA GLY A 105 15.23 13.43 10.14
C GLY A 105 15.48 12.05 9.53
N ASP A 106 15.94 11.98 8.27
CA ASP A 106 16.31 10.70 7.65
C ASP A 106 17.61 10.17 8.26
N VAL A 107 18.60 11.04 8.48
CA VAL A 107 19.87 10.67 9.10
C VAL A 107 19.65 10.19 10.53
N GLU A 108 18.84 10.90 11.33
CA GLU A 108 18.47 10.53 12.69
C GLU A 108 17.76 9.18 12.73
N LYS A 109 16.69 9.00 11.95
CA LYS A 109 15.98 7.70 11.84
C LYS A 109 16.90 6.59 11.35
N GLY A 110 17.78 6.91 10.41
CA GLY A 110 18.79 6.00 9.87
C GLY A 110 19.86 5.56 10.87
N ARG A 111 19.95 6.19 12.05
CA ARG A 111 20.78 5.69 13.17
C ARG A 111 20.11 4.58 13.97
N ASP A 112 18.79 4.43 13.83
CA ASP A 112 18.01 3.33 14.41
C ASP A 112 17.11 2.67 13.34
N PRO A 113 17.70 2.06 12.28
CA PRO A 113 16.92 1.56 11.15
C PRO A 113 15.94 0.42 11.48
N ARG A 114 16.06 -0.25 12.62
CA ARG A 114 15.12 -1.29 13.10
C ARG A 114 14.07 -0.76 14.09
N TYR A 115 14.11 0.52 14.45
CA TYR A 115 13.23 1.14 15.45
C TYR A 115 13.27 0.46 16.82
N LEU A 116 14.45 -0.02 17.23
CA LEU A 116 14.63 -0.71 18.51
C LEU A 116 14.91 0.26 19.67
N SER A 117 15.16 1.53 19.36
CA SER A 117 15.53 2.58 20.33
C SER A 117 16.62 2.12 21.32
N PRO A 118 17.79 1.69 20.82
CA PRO A 118 18.85 1.19 21.69
C PRO A 118 19.36 2.31 22.62
N GLY A 119 19.30 2.08 23.93
CA GLY A 119 19.68 3.07 24.95
C GLY A 119 21.07 2.89 25.56
N ASP A 120 21.69 1.73 25.35
CA ASP A 120 22.92 1.31 26.03
C ASP A 120 24.15 1.35 25.09
N GLY A 121 25.36 1.12 25.63
CA GLY A 121 26.61 1.15 24.87
C GLY A 121 26.73 -0.02 23.88
N PHE A 122 27.61 0.09 22.88
CA PHE A 122 27.78 -0.92 21.82
C PHE A 122 28.06 -2.36 22.32
N ASP A 123 28.63 -2.52 23.51
CA ASP A 123 28.99 -3.82 24.08
C ASP A 123 27.91 -4.42 24.99
N ASP A 124 26.81 -3.69 25.19
CA ASP A 124 25.68 -4.12 26.02
C ASP A 124 24.72 -5.02 25.21
N GLU A 125 23.93 -5.85 25.91
CA GLU A 125 23.05 -6.85 25.27
C GLU A 125 22.04 -6.21 24.30
N ARG A 126 21.56 -5.00 24.64
CA ARG A 126 20.68 -4.15 23.82
C ARG A 126 21.39 -2.88 23.34
N GLY A 127 22.69 -3.00 23.10
CA GLY A 127 23.55 -1.91 22.70
C GLY A 127 23.16 -1.26 21.36
N GLN A 128 23.74 -0.09 21.11
CA GLN A 128 23.70 0.54 19.79
C GLN A 128 24.27 -0.40 18.72
N TYR A 129 23.76 -0.30 17.49
CA TYR A 129 24.18 -1.17 16.38
C TYR A 129 24.66 -0.42 15.14
N MET A 130 24.55 0.92 15.14
CA MET A 130 25.11 1.77 14.10
C MET A 130 26.39 2.43 14.61
N TYR A 131 27.55 1.88 14.25
CA TYR A 131 28.82 2.54 14.53
C TYR A 131 28.95 3.88 13.78
N PRO A 132 29.81 4.81 14.24
CA PRO A 132 30.07 6.08 13.55
C PRO A 132 30.43 5.99 12.06
N TRP A 133 31.06 4.88 11.66
CA TRP A 133 31.48 4.60 10.29
C TRP A 133 30.49 3.74 9.50
N TYR A 134 29.31 3.47 10.05
CA TYR A 134 28.18 2.83 9.36
C TYR A 134 27.18 3.88 8.91
N THR A 135 26.52 3.64 7.78
CA THR A 135 25.41 4.47 7.31
C THR A 135 24.39 3.67 6.52
N PRO A 136 23.09 3.95 6.62
CA PRO A 136 22.11 3.41 5.69
C PRO A 136 22.34 3.93 4.26
N LEU A 137 22.12 3.06 3.28
CA LEU A 137 21.92 3.43 1.87
C LEU A 137 20.44 3.38 1.47
N SER A 138 19.60 2.75 2.30
CA SER A 138 18.14 2.81 2.26
C SER A 138 17.61 2.97 3.68
N ASN A 139 16.44 3.58 3.84
CA ASN A 139 15.72 3.61 5.11
C ASN A 139 14.81 2.38 5.24
N CYS A 140 14.39 2.08 6.46
CA CYS A 140 13.33 1.13 6.68
C CYS A 140 12.03 1.65 6.07
N GLY A 141 11.39 0.82 5.25
CA GLY A 141 10.00 1.02 4.85
C GLY A 141 9.05 0.62 5.98
N ASN A 142 7.83 0.19 5.66
CA ASN A 142 7.05 -0.56 6.64
C ASN A 142 7.52 -2.03 6.60
N HIS A 143 8.08 -2.53 7.71
CA HIS A 143 8.52 -3.93 7.84
C HIS A 143 9.45 -4.45 6.74
N SER A 144 10.25 -3.56 6.13
CA SER A 144 11.03 -3.87 4.93
C SER A 144 12.55 -3.84 5.20
N PRO A 145 13.36 -4.53 4.38
CA PRO A 145 14.80 -4.58 4.58
C PRO A 145 15.51 -3.24 4.44
N ILE A 146 16.60 -3.10 5.18
CA ILE A 146 17.49 -1.92 5.19
C ILE A 146 18.85 -2.30 4.62
N ILE A 147 19.37 -1.47 3.72
CA ILE A 147 20.73 -1.58 3.19
C ILE A 147 21.65 -0.71 4.04
N ILE A 148 22.66 -1.30 4.67
CA ILE A 148 23.61 -0.60 5.54
C ILE A 148 25.03 -0.79 5.00
N TYR A 149 25.78 0.30 4.91
CA TYR A 149 27.15 0.35 4.42
C TYR A 149 28.17 0.58 5.55
N ASP A 150 29.26 -0.19 5.52
CA ASP A 150 30.45 -0.03 6.36
C ASP A 150 31.58 0.65 5.58
N ALA A 151 31.95 1.87 5.99
CA ALA A 151 33.04 2.61 5.37
C ALA A 151 34.46 2.13 5.72
N LYS A 152 34.63 1.30 6.77
CA LYS A 152 35.92 0.72 7.16
C LYS A 152 36.23 -0.53 6.35
N GLU A 153 35.33 -1.51 6.38
CA GLU A 153 35.54 -2.79 5.69
C GLU A 153 35.05 -2.77 4.23
N HIS A 154 34.35 -1.70 3.82
CA HIS A 154 33.79 -1.54 2.48
C HIS A 154 32.82 -2.68 2.12
N ARG A 155 31.86 -2.90 3.02
CA ARG A 155 30.87 -3.99 2.95
C ARG A 155 29.46 -3.44 3.11
N ILE A 156 28.50 -4.21 2.62
CA ILE A 156 27.08 -3.94 2.79
C ILE A 156 26.39 -5.13 3.47
N TRP A 157 25.47 -4.79 4.37
CA TRP A 157 24.44 -5.69 4.88
C TRP A 157 23.09 -5.30 4.29
N ILE A 158 22.25 -6.30 4.01
CA ILE A 158 20.82 -6.10 3.73
C ILE A 158 20.08 -6.83 4.85
N VAL A 159 19.42 -6.08 5.73
CA VAL A 159 18.94 -6.55 7.03
C VAL A 159 17.43 -6.40 7.12
N ASP A 160 16.74 -7.47 7.49
CA ASP A 160 15.31 -7.44 7.81
C ASP A 160 15.03 -6.63 9.08
N GLN A 161 13.93 -5.86 9.09
CA GLN A 161 13.56 -5.07 10.27
C GLN A 161 13.23 -5.95 11.48
N ILE A 162 12.42 -6.99 11.26
CA ILE A 162 11.78 -7.78 12.31
C ILE A 162 12.79 -8.78 12.89
N GLU A 163 13.28 -9.70 12.07
CA GLU A 163 14.16 -10.77 12.49
C GLU A 163 15.61 -10.30 12.66
N GLY A 164 16.01 -9.20 12.03
CA GLY A 164 17.41 -8.75 12.03
C GLY A 164 18.35 -9.65 11.24
N ARG A 165 17.81 -10.56 10.43
CA ARG A 165 18.58 -11.48 9.58
C ARG A 165 18.89 -10.85 8.23
N SER A 166 19.82 -11.47 7.51
CA SER A 166 20.13 -11.03 6.15
C SER A 166 18.97 -11.36 5.21
N THR A 167 18.52 -10.39 4.40
CA THR A 167 17.59 -10.63 3.27
C THR A 167 18.30 -10.55 1.92
N ASP A 168 19.64 -10.58 1.94
CA ASP A 168 20.43 -10.57 0.72
C ASP A 168 20.03 -11.76 -0.16
N PRO A 169 19.62 -11.54 -1.41
CA PRO A 169 19.18 -12.60 -2.32
C PRO A 169 20.20 -13.71 -2.54
N VAL A 170 21.50 -13.42 -2.33
CA VAL A 170 22.57 -14.43 -2.44
C VAL A 170 22.46 -15.48 -1.33
N TYR A 171 22.01 -15.09 -0.13
CA TYR A 171 21.84 -16.00 1.01
C TYR A 171 20.40 -16.51 1.10
N CYS A 172 19.43 -15.69 0.72
CA CYS A 172 18.00 -15.95 0.87
C CYS A 172 17.35 -16.32 -0.47
N LYS A 173 17.62 -17.55 -0.95
CA LYS A 173 17.10 -18.06 -2.24
C LYS A 173 15.57 -18.09 -2.34
N GLY A 174 14.86 -18.10 -1.21
CA GLY A 174 13.39 -18.08 -1.16
C GLY A 174 12.75 -16.75 -1.59
N TRP A 175 13.51 -15.64 -1.57
CA TRP A 175 12.94 -14.30 -1.80
C TRP A 175 12.43 -14.07 -3.23
N TYR A 176 13.11 -14.65 -4.22
CA TYR A 176 12.76 -14.54 -5.64
C TYR A 176 12.41 -15.89 -6.25
N GLY A 177 11.92 -16.82 -5.43
CA GLY A 177 11.81 -18.25 -5.70
C GLY A 177 11.80 -18.64 -7.18
N GLU A 178 12.81 -19.39 -7.60
CA GLU A 178 12.65 -20.32 -8.72
C GLU A 178 11.70 -21.42 -8.24
N SER A 179 10.39 -21.14 -8.17
CA SER A 179 9.45 -22.23 -8.06
C SER A 179 9.46 -22.96 -9.41
N GLU A 180 9.94 -24.20 -9.42
CA GLU A 180 9.80 -25.14 -10.53
C GLU A 180 8.31 -25.50 -10.82
N SER A 181 7.35 -24.71 -10.35
CA SER A 181 5.90 -24.93 -10.48
C SER A 181 5.30 -24.40 -11.78
N THR A 182 6.11 -23.94 -12.75
CA THR A 182 5.63 -23.50 -14.08
C THR A 182 5.10 -24.64 -14.97
N LYS A 183 4.76 -25.81 -14.40
CA LYS A 183 4.20 -26.94 -15.15
C LYS A 183 2.68 -27.09 -15.09
N ASP A 184 1.95 -26.34 -14.26
CA ASP A 184 0.48 -26.47 -14.16
C ASP A 184 -0.31 -25.18 -14.47
N GLU A 185 0.30 -24.17 -15.10
CA GLU A 185 -0.42 -22.96 -15.58
C GLU A 185 -1.17 -23.18 -16.91
N ALA A 186 -1.94 -24.27 -16.97
CA ALA A 186 -3.06 -24.36 -17.88
C ALA A 186 -4.30 -24.71 -17.06
N SER A 187 -5.22 -23.75 -16.97
CA SER A 187 -6.57 -23.83 -16.39
C SER A 187 -6.69 -23.80 -14.85
N ASN A 188 -6.48 -22.63 -14.24
CA ASN A 188 -7.33 -22.16 -13.13
C ASN A 188 -7.22 -20.63 -12.94
N TRP A 189 -7.81 -19.85 -13.85
CA TRP A 189 -7.88 -18.38 -13.75
C TRP A 189 -9.17 -17.95 -13.05
N GLY A 190 -9.28 -18.25 -11.76
CA GLY A 190 -10.45 -17.84 -10.99
C GLY A 190 -10.54 -18.55 -9.65
N ASP A 191 -9.61 -18.28 -8.75
CA ASP A 191 -9.85 -18.40 -7.31
C ASP A 191 -8.72 -17.72 -6.54
N SER A 192 -9.02 -17.17 -5.36
CA SER A 192 -8.11 -16.58 -4.36
C SER A 192 -7.68 -15.12 -4.56
N SER A 193 -8.62 -14.21 -4.33
CA SER A 193 -8.32 -12.89 -3.72
C SER A 193 -9.04 -12.79 -2.37
N SER A 194 -8.67 -13.66 -1.42
CA SER A 194 -8.92 -13.38 -0.01
C SER A 194 -7.77 -12.50 0.49
N SER A 195 -7.95 -11.19 0.44
CA SER A 195 -7.09 -10.27 1.18
C SER A 195 -7.42 -10.43 2.67
N ASP A 196 -6.61 -11.23 3.34
CA ASP A 196 -6.52 -11.34 4.79
C ASP A 196 -5.93 -10.03 5.32
N TRP A 197 -6.77 -9.17 5.89
CA TRP A 197 -6.36 -7.90 6.48
C TRP A 197 -6.23 -8.08 7.99
N SER A 198 -4.98 -8.16 8.46
CA SER A 198 -4.62 -8.02 9.86
C SER A 198 -4.26 -6.56 10.15
N ASP A 199 -5.14 -5.91 10.90
CA ASP A 199 -4.86 -5.11 12.11
C ASP A 199 -3.40 -4.68 12.39
N ASP A 200 -3.16 -3.37 12.39
CA ASP A 200 -2.25 -2.72 13.35
C ASP A 200 -2.78 -1.32 13.71
N GLY A 201 -3.09 -1.14 14.99
CA GLY A 201 -3.64 0.06 15.56
C GLY A 201 -2.59 1.09 15.95
N GLY A 202 -2.90 2.36 15.71
CA GLY A 202 -2.39 3.45 16.54
C GLY A 202 -1.70 4.60 15.81
N SER A 203 -2.46 5.64 15.47
CA SER A 203 -2.14 7.01 15.91
C SER A 203 -3.26 7.98 15.55
N GLU A 204 -3.85 8.58 16.58
CA GLU A 204 -4.76 9.71 16.45
C GLU A 204 -4.00 10.92 15.91
N GLN A 205 -4.20 11.27 14.64
CA GLN A 205 -3.97 12.62 14.15
C GLN A 205 -5.15 13.07 13.29
N ASP A 206 -5.87 14.06 13.83
CA ASP A 206 -6.95 14.80 13.18
C ASP A 206 -6.51 15.33 11.80
N MET A 207 -6.93 14.64 10.73
CA MET A 207 -6.94 15.20 9.37
C MET A 207 -8.38 15.22 8.83
N ASP A 208 -8.89 16.45 8.71
CA ASP A 208 -10.17 16.82 8.10
C ASP A 208 -10.12 16.51 6.58
N PHE A 209 -10.50 15.28 6.20
CA PHE A 209 -10.67 14.87 4.81
C PHE A 209 -12.14 14.86 4.41
N SER A 210 -12.44 15.55 3.30
CA SER A 210 -13.76 15.59 2.69
C SER A 210 -14.09 14.25 2.01
N ASP A 211 -15.02 13.51 2.58
CA ASP A 211 -15.60 12.31 1.98
C ASP A 211 -16.59 12.62 0.87
N GLY A 212 -16.21 12.27 -0.35
CA GLY A 212 -17.11 12.06 -1.47
C GLY A 212 -17.38 10.57 -1.65
N ALA A 213 -18.62 10.16 -1.36
CA ALA A 213 -19.30 8.93 -1.79
C ALA A 213 -18.40 7.71 -2.11
N SER A 214 -18.12 6.91 -1.09
CA SER A 214 -17.92 5.47 -1.24
C SER A 214 -19.12 4.78 -0.58
N GLU A 215 -20.03 4.26 -1.39
CA GLU A 215 -20.93 3.19 -0.97
C GLU A 215 -20.09 1.91 -1.00
N GLY A 216 -19.82 1.34 0.19
CA GLY A 216 -19.00 0.15 0.36
C GLY A 216 -17.63 0.44 0.99
N SER A 217 -17.62 0.86 2.25
CA SER A 217 -16.42 0.82 3.11
C SER A 217 -16.81 0.11 4.40
N SER A 218 -16.44 -1.16 4.49
CA SER A 218 -16.52 -2.01 5.66
C SER A 218 -15.31 -1.71 6.55
N GLU A 219 -15.47 -0.79 7.49
CA GLU A 219 -14.56 -0.61 8.63
C GLU A 219 -15.42 -0.50 9.88
N PHE A 220 -15.74 -1.65 10.49
CA PHE A 220 -16.11 -1.76 11.91
C PHE A 220 -16.27 -3.25 12.28
N TRP A 221 -15.30 -3.83 12.98
CA TRP A 221 -15.41 -4.42 14.32
C TRP A 221 -14.14 -5.25 14.62
N ASP A 222 -13.38 -4.77 15.60
CA ASP A 222 -12.50 -5.58 16.44
C ASP A 222 -13.37 -6.52 17.30
N ASP A 223 -13.00 -7.79 17.36
CA ASP A 223 -13.24 -8.65 18.52
C ASP A 223 -12.20 -9.79 18.52
N GLU A 224 -11.34 -9.75 19.53
CA GLU A 224 -10.51 -10.85 20.00
C GLU A 224 -11.42 -12.01 20.47
N ASP A 225 -11.14 -13.25 20.06
CA ASP A 225 -11.00 -14.44 20.92
C ASP A 225 -11.22 -15.78 20.18
N ASP A 226 -10.30 -16.70 20.48
CA ASP A 226 -10.48 -18.16 20.64
C ASP A 226 -10.54 -19.08 19.40
N ILE A 227 -9.36 -19.55 18.95
CA ILE A 227 -9.24 -20.77 18.12
C ILE A 227 -8.63 -21.90 18.97
N GLY A 228 -9.52 -22.68 19.57
CA GLY A 228 -9.23 -23.99 20.14
C GLY A 228 -9.32 -25.10 19.09
N GLU A 229 -8.21 -25.84 18.97
CA GLU A 229 -7.99 -27.24 18.56
C GLU A 229 -8.95 -28.02 17.63
N THR A 230 -8.31 -28.93 16.89
CA THR A 230 -8.74 -30.14 16.17
C THR A 230 -8.74 -29.95 14.64
N ARG A 231 -8.18 -30.84 13.81
CA ARG A 231 -8.02 -32.29 13.91
C ARG A 231 -7.04 -32.83 12.84
N GLU A 232 -6.40 -33.94 13.18
CA GLU A 232 -5.52 -34.80 12.39
C GLU A 232 -6.13 -35.42 11.10
N LEU A 233 -5.22 -35.88 10.23
CA LEU A 233 -5.29 -36.91 9.18
C LEU A 233 -5.56 -36.44 7.74
N ASP A 234 -4.56 -36.53 6.86
CA ASP A 234 -4.45 -37.70 5.98
C ASP A 234 -3.05 -37.91 5.38
N ALA A 235 -2.62 -39.17 5.40
CA ALA A 235 -1.32 -39.64 4.94
C ALA A 235 -1.44 -40.17 3.49
N THR A 236 -0.56 -39.73 2.59
CA THR A 236 -0.38 -40.39 1.29
C THR A 236 1.10 -40.61 0.96
N VAL A 237 1.48 -41.89 1.10
CA VAL A 237 2.42 -42.71 0.33
C VAL A 237 3.47 -41.97 -0.54
N GLU A 238 4.71 -41.97 -0.06
CA GLU A 238 5.92 -41.66 -0.82
C GLU A 238 6.29 -42.81 -1.78
N ASP A 239 6.38 -42.50 -3.08
CA ASP A 239 7.02 -43.36 -4.07
C ASP A 239 8.55 -43.18 -4.00
N GLN A 240 9.23 -44.27 -3.67
CA GLN A 240 10.69 -44.34 -3.62
C GLN A 240 11.28 -44.37 -5.03
N ALA A 241 11.90 -43.27 -5.45
CA ALA A 241 12.87 -43.27 -6.54
C ALA A 241 14.28 -43.39 -5.96
N GLU A 242 15.00 -44.45 -6.34
CA GLU A 242 16.42 -44.65 -5.99
C GLU A 242 17.25 -43.45 -6.48
N VAL A 243 17.68 -42.62 -5.53
CA VAL A 243 18.67 -41.57 -5.76
C VAL A 243 20.04 -42.24 -5.80
N VAL A 244 20.65 -42.23 -6.98
CA VAL A 244 22.05 -42.62 -7.18
C VAL A 244 22.93 -41.51 -6.61
N GLU A 245 23.52 -41.74 -5.42
CA GLU A 245 24.50 -40.84 -4.80
C GLU A 245 25.81 -40.86 -5.61
N TYR A 246 26.13 -39.73 -6.24
CA TYR A 246 27.47 -39.43 -6.73
C TYR A 246 28.28 -38.83 -5.56
N ASP A 247 29.17 -39.63 -4.99
CA ASP A 247 30.15 -39.22 -3.98
C ASP A 247 31.32 -38.47 -4.67
N GLU A 248 31.08 -37.21 -5.01
CA GLU A 248 32.15 -36.27 -5.34
C GLU A 248 32.69 -35.69 -4.03
N GLY A 249 33.91 -36.09 -3.66
CA GLY A 249 34.62 -35.73 -2.43
C GLY A 249 34.97 -34.25 -2.29
N PHE A 250 33.95 -33.40 -2.21
CA PHE A 250 34.04 -32.08 -1.62
C PHE A 250 33.81 -32.24 -0.12
N GLU A 251 34.78 -31.85 0.71
CA GLU A 251 34.55 -31.63 2.13
C GLU A 251 33.35 -30.67 2.25
N LYS A 252 32.19 -31.20 2.65
CA LYS A 252 31.08 -30.39 3.17
C LYS A 252 31.63 -29.70 4.42
N ILE A 253 32.14 -28.49 4.25
CA ILE A 253 32.27 -27.56 5.36
C ILE A 253 30.83 -27.32 5.79
N GLU A 254 30.39 -27.95 6.89
CA GLU A 254 29.12 -27.63 7.51
C GLU A 254 29.15 -26.14 7.83
N GLU A 255 28.43 -25.34 7.05
CA GLU A 255 28.22 -23.94 7.37
C GLU A 255 27.53 -23.90 8.72
N LEU A 256 28.22 -23.39 9.75
CA LEU A 256 27.62 -23.15 11.07
C LEU A 256 26.28 -22.45 10.89
N ASN A 257 25.25 -22.98 11.55
CA ASN A 257 23.95 -22.31 11.58
C ASN A 257 24.10 -20.96 12.30
N ASP A 258 23.17 -20.02 12.05
CA ASP A 258 23.37 -18.64 12.50
C ASP A 258 23.52 -18.54 14.03
N ARG A 259 22.85 -19.43 14.78
CA ARG A 259 22.97 -19.54 16.24
C ARG A 259 24.36 -20.00 16.69
N GLU A 260 24.96 -20.97 16.00
CA GLU A 260 26.34 -21.42 16.31
C GLU A 260 27.37 -20.33 16.00
N ARG A 261 27.12 -19.45 15.01
CA ARG A 261 27.97 -18.29 14.75
C ARG A 261 27.85 -17.24 15.84
N GLU A 262 26.63 -16.94 16.29
CA GLU A 262 26.39 -16.02 17.41
C GLU A 262 27.12 -16.48 18.67
N GLU A 263 26.98 -17.76 19.03
CA GLU A 263 27.64 -18.36 20.20
C GLU A 263 29.18 -18.38 20.04
N ALA A 264 29.69 -18.61 18.81
CA ALA A 264 31.13 -18.61 18.52
C ALA A 264 31.75 -17.20 18.48
N ALA A 265 31.00 -16.18 18.04
CA ALA A 265 31.48 -14.81 17.93
C ALA A 265 31.68 -14.16 19.31
N GLY A 266 30.99 -14.65 20.35
CA GLY A 266 31.09 -14.10 21.70
C GLY A 266 30.59 -12.65 21.81
N ILE A 267 29.79 -12.21 20.83
CA ILE A 267 29.22 -10.88 20.77
C ILE A 267 28.00 -10.86 21.69
N LYS A 268 28.02 -9.97 22.69
CA LYS A 268 26.91 -9.82 23.64
C LYS A 268 25.75 -9.02 23.06
N ASN A 269 26.07 -8.05 22.21
CA ASN A 269 25.09 -7.16 21.61
C ASN A 269 24.29 -7.90 20.53
N GLN A 270 23.03 -8.19 20.83
CA GLN A 270 22.11 -8.90 19.94
C GLN A 270 21.76 -8.09 18.70
N ASN A 271 22.01 -6.77 18.72
CA ASN A 271 21.74 -5.89 17.59
C ASN A 271 22.95 -5.78 16.64
N SER A 272 24.12 -6.37 16.96
CA SER A 272 25.34 -6.18 16.16
C SER A 272 25.18 -6.71 14.73
N LEU A 273 25.48 -5.86 13.74
CA LEU A 273 25.51 -6.25 12.33
C LEU A 273 26.60 -7.27 12.00
N ASP A 274 27.57 -7.46 12.89
CA ASP A 274 28.61 -8.50 12.73
C ASP A 274 28.02 -9.93 12.79
N LEU A 275 26.82 -10.07 13.38
CA LEU A 275 26.05 -11.32 13.37
C LEU A 275 25.33 -11.55 12.04
N VAL A 276 25.20 -10.51 11.20
CA VAL A 276 24.51 -10.55 9.92
C VAL A 276 25.52 -10.78 8.79
N ARG A 277 25.17 -11.65 7.83
CA ARG A 277 26.03 -11.91 6.67
C ARG A 277 26.15 -10.63 5.81
N SER A 278 27.38 -10.27 5.44
CA SER A 278 27.70 -9.13 4.56
C SER A 278 28.51 -9.54 3.33
N ARG A 279 28.47 -8.68 2.30
CA ARG A 279 29.23 -8.83 1.06
C ARG A 279 29.99 -7.53 0.71
N PRO A 280 30.98 -7.60 -0.20
CA PRO A 280 31.65 -6.41 -0.72
C PRO A 280 30.64 -5.40 -1.29
N ALA A 281 30.77 -4.12 -0.95
CA ALA A 281 29.76 -3.12 -1.24
C ALA A 281 29.46 -2.97 -2.75
N GLY A 282 30.50 -2.90 -3.58
CA GLY A 282 30.34 -2.81 -5.04
C GLY A 282 29.59 -4.00 -5.64
N ASP A 283 29.80 -5.21 -5.11
CA ASP A 283 29.13 -6.42 -5.62
C ASP A 283 27.64 -6.42 -5.28
N VAL A 284 27.27 -6.01 -4.06
CA VAL A 284 25.85 -5.90 -3.66
C VAL A 284 25.11 -4.90 -4.54
N LEU A 285 25.67 -3.70 -4.73
CA LEU A 285 24.99 -2.65 -5.49
C LEU A 285 24.88 -3.00 -6.99
N ARG A 286 25.93 -3.59 -7.58
CA ARG A 286 25.87 -4.10 -8.96
C ARG A 286 24.85 -5.22 -9.14
N ASP A 287 24.71 -6.09 -8.14
CA ASP A 287 23.71 -7.15 -8.16
C ASP A 287 22.29 -6.58 -8.07
N ILE A 288 22.04 -5.56 -7.23
CA ILE A 288 20.75 -4.86 -7.17
C ILE A 288 20.37 -4.28 -8.55
N ASP A 289 21.30 -3.58 -9.21
CA ASP A 289 21.06 -3.06 -10.57
C ASP A 289 20.74 -4.20 -11.56
N ARG A 290 21.49 -5.31 -11.49
CA ARG A 290 21.21 -6.50 -12.30
C ARG A 290 19.83 -7.09 -12.04
N LEU A 291 19.36 -7.11 -10.79
CA LEU A 291 18.05 -7.65 -10.43
C LEU A 291 16.92 -6.82 -11.07
N TYR A 292 17.02 -5.49 -11.05
CA TYR A 292 16.07 -4.61 -11.75
C TYR A 292 16.14 -4.80 -13.28
N ARG A 293 17.35 -4.84 -13.85
CA ARG A 293 17.52 -5.08 -15.30
C ARG A 293 16.96 -6.42 -15.74
N ALA A 294 17.08 -7.45 -14.91
CA ALA A 294 16.54 -8.78 -15.17
C ALA A 294 15.04 -8.94 -14.83
N LEU A 295 14.39 -7.89 -14.29
CA LEU A 295 13.01 -7.95 -13.77
C LEU A 295 12.82 -9.10 -12.77
N LYS A 296 13.86 -9.35 -11.96
CA LYS A 296 13.78 -10.20 -10.76
C LYS A 296 13.31 -9.39 -9.57
N GLU A 297 13.76 -8.14 -9.50
CA GLU A 297 13.17 -7.10 -8.67
C GLU A 297 12.33 -6.18 -9.56
N LEU A 298 11.12 -5.85 -9.12
CA LEU A 298 10.28 -4.82 -9.74
C LEU A 298 10.17 -3.66 -8.76
N PRO A 299 10.22 -2.42 -9.25
CA PRO A 299 10.05 -1.27 -8.37
C PRO A 299 8.59 -1.13 -7.93
N GLY A 300 8.37 -0.48 -6.77
CA GLY A 300 7.04 -0.19 -6.26
C GLY A 300 6.21 -1.45 -5.99
N GLN A 301 6.85 -2.46 -5.39
CA GLN A 301 6.20 -3.66 -4.85
C GLN A 301 6.17 -3.66 -3.32
N GLY A 302 6.62 -2.56 -2.69
CA GLY A 302 6.51 -2.35 -1.26
C GLY A 302 5.13 -1.82 -0.88
N GLU A 303 4.95 -1.55 0.40
CA GLU A 303 3.65 -1.15 0.94
C GLU A 303 3.23 0.28 0.58
N TYR A 304 4.18 1.15 0.20
CA TYR A 304 3.85 2.53 -0.13
C TYR A 304 3.42 2.72 -1.58
N SER A 305 3.67 1.74 -2.44
CA SER A 305 3.31 1.79 -3.85
C SER A 305 2.69 0.47 -4.27
N HIS A 306 1.37 0.44 -4.45
CA HIS A 306 0.71 -0.65 -5.17
C HIS A 306 0.49 -0.19 -6.62
N TRP A 307 1.51 -0.37 -7.46
CA TRP A 307 1.41 0.00 -8.87
C TRP A 307 0.45 -0.90 -9.63
N MET A 308 0.81 -2.18 -9.72
CA MET A 308 0.14 -3.22 -10.48
C MET A 308 0.72 -4.56 -10.05
N GLU A 309 -0.06 -5.62 -10.23
CA GLU A 309 0.39 -6.99 -9.97
C GLU A 309 1.74 -7.28 -10.68
N PRO A 310 2.74 -7.87 -9.98
CA PRO A 310 4.07 -8.15 -10.53
C PRO A 310 4.04 -8.86 -11.89
N ALA A 311 3.14 -9.83 -12.06
CA ALA A 311 3.00 -10.62 -13.27
C ALA A 311 2.63 -9.75 -14.48
N ILE A 312 1.72 -8.79 -14.30
CA ILE A 312 1.30 -7.87 -15.36
C ILE A 312 2.41 -6.85 -15.63
N LEU A 313 2.97 -6.26 -14.58
CA LEU A 313 4.01 -5.23 -14.71
C LEU A 313 5.26 -5.74 -15.44
N LYS A 314 5.71 -6.97 -15.13
CA LYS A 314 6.83 -7.62 -15.82
C LYS A 314 6.57 -7.78 -17.31
N LEU A 315 5.38 -8.23 -17.69
CA LEU A 315 4.99 -8.37 -19.10
C LEU A 315 4.97 -7.01 -19.81
N LEU A 316 4.51 -5.95 -19.14
CA LEU A 316 4.51 -4.59 -19.71
C LEU A 316 5.93 -4.09 -20.01
N TYR A 317 6.89 -4.31 -19.12
CA TYR A 317 8.30 -3.96 -19.37
C TYR A 317 8.84 -4.71 -20.60
N LEU A 318 8.63 -6.04 -20.64
CA LEU A 318 9.10 -6.87 -21.76
C LEU A 318 8.47 -6.48 -23.10
N ASN A 319 7.16 -6.25 -23.12
CA ASN A 319 6.42 -5.83 -24.33
C ASN A 319 6.87 -4.46 -24.84
N ASN A 320 7.40 -3.63 -23.95
CA ASN A 320 7.92 -2.30 -24.27
C ASN A 320 9.44 -2.28 -24.51
N GLY A 321 10.09 -3.44 -24.66
CA GLY A 321 11.49 -3.54 -25.08
C GLY A 321 12.52 -3.45 -23.96
N TRP A 322 12.13 -3.63 -22.69
CA TRP A 322 13.08 -3.65 -21.58
C TRP A 322 14.08 -4.84 -21.69
N PRO A 323 15.37 -4.67 -21.36
CA PRO A 323 16.03 -3.41 -20.95
C PRO A 323 16.60 -2.58 -22.11
N ASP A 324 16.92 -3.18 -23.25
CA ASP A 324 17.81 -2.56 -24.24
C ASP A 324 17.12 -1.63 -25.25
N GLN A 325 15.83 -1.84 -25.50
CA GLN A 325 15.03 -1.07 -26.48
C GLN A 325 13.80 -0.44 -25.82
N PHE A 326 13.92 -0.07 -24.55
CA PHE A 326 12.78 0.31 -23.74
C PHE A 326 12.12 1.61 -24.21
N ASN A 327 10.85 1.52 -24.61
CA ASN A 327 10.01 2.67 -24.92
C ASN A 327 9.21 3.08 -23.70
N GLY A 328 9.79 3.95 -22.87
CA GLY A 328 9.15 4.40 -21.65
C GLY A 328 7.83 5.18 -21.84
N GLU A 329 7.65 5.88 -22.97
CA GLU A 329 6.37 6.57 -23.23
C GLU A 329 5.25 5.57 -23.58
N GLN A 330 5.55 4.58 -24.43
CA GLN A 330 4.61 3.51 -24.74
C GLN A 330 4.30 2.66 -23.51
N PHE A 331 5.31 2.42 -22.66
CA PHE A 331 5.12 1.73 -21.38
C PHE A 331 4.13 2.45 -20.47
N GLU A 332 4.27 3.77 -20.27
CA GLU A 332 3.32 4.55 -19.44
C GLU A 332 1.89 4.49 -20.01
N ILE A 333 1.74 4.49 -21.34
CA ILE A 333 0.44 4.31 -22.02
C ILE A 333 -0.12 2.91 -21.76
N ASP A 334 0.69 1.86 -21.91
CA ASP A 334 0.26 0.48 -21.74
C ASP A 334 -0.06 0.17 -20.27
N VAL A 335 0.66 0.75 -19.31
CA VAL A 335 0.33 0.71 -17.87
C VAL A 335 -1.06 1.31 -17.63
N ALA A 336 -1.36 2.48 -18.19
CA ALA A 336 -2.68 3.10 -18.03
C ALA A 336 -3.80 2.22 -18.65
N ARG A 337 -3.53 1.58 -19.79
CA ARG A 337 -4.47 0.65 -20.44
C ARG A 337 -4.67 -0.63 -19.63
N ALA A 338 -3.61 -1.21 -19.10
CA ALA A 338 -3.66 -2.42 -18.27
C ALA A 338 -4.43 -2.15 -16.97
N TYR A 339 -4.14 -1.04 -16.29
CA TYR A 339 -4.89 -0.60 -15.12
C TYR A 339 -6.37 -0.41 -15.45
N ALA A 340 -6.69 0.25 -16.57
CA ALA A 340 -8.08 0.44 -16.98
C ALA A 340 -8.80 -0.90 -17.26
N THR A 341 -8.11 -1.87 -17.86
CA THR A 341 -8.67 -3.21 -18.10
C THR A 341 -8.91 -3.97 -16.80
N GLU A 342 -7.95 -3.98 -15.89
CA GLU A 342 -8.06 -4.62 -14.58
C GLU A 342 -9.21 -4.02 -13.77
N ARG A 343 -9.25 -2.67 -13.65
CA ARG A 343 -10.35 -1.98 -12.98
C ARG A 343 -11.68 -2.24 -13.68
N ALA A 344 -11.73 -2.29 -15.01
CA ALA A 344 -12.97 -2.58 -15.71
C ALA A 344 -13.49 -3.99 -15.45
N ARG A 345 -12.61 -5.00 -15.31
CA ARG A 345 -13.01 -6.35 -14.85
C ARG A 345 -13.56 -6.29 -13.43
N TYR A 346 -12.84 -5.63 -12.53
CA TYR A 346 -13.28 -5.43 -11.16
C TYR A 346 -14.68 -4.79 -11.10
N PHE A 347 -14.94 -3.73 -11.85
CA PHE A 347 -16.27 -3.10 -11.88
C PHE A 347 -17.35 -3.97 -12.54
N ALA A 348 -16.99 -4.73 -13.57
CA ALA A 348 -17.95 -5.63 -14.18
C ALA A 348 -18.46 -6.67 -13.18
N GLU A 349 -17.59 -7.19 -12.31
CA GLU A 349 -17.92 -8.20 -11.30
C GLU A 349 -18.61 -7.64 -10.04
N GLU A 350 -18.83 -6.32 -9.97
CA GLU A 350 -19.47 -5.68 -8.81
C GLU A 350 -20.85 -6.28 -8.45
N PRO A 351 -21.75 -6.64 -9.40
CA PRO A 351 -23.01 -7.28 -9.07
C PRO A 351 -22.83 -8.63 -8.36
N LEU A 352 -21.83 -9.42 -8.75
CA LEU A 352 -21.56 -10.72 -8.12
C LEU A 352 -20.97 -10.54 -6.72
N ARG A 353 -19.99 -9.64 -6.55
CA ARG A 353 -19.44 -9.31 -5.23
C ARG A 353 -20.49 -8.75 -4.27
N LYS A 354 -21.46 -7.97 -4.77
CA LYS A 354 -22.61 -7.50 -3.97
C LYS A 354 -23.47 -8.67 -3.48
N VAL A 355 -23.69 -9.69 -4.31
CA VAL A 355 -24.39 -10.91 -3.89
C VAL A 355 -23.62 -11.62 -2.79
N GLU A 356 -22.33 -11.85 -2.97
CA GLU A 356 -21.46 -12.50 -1.96
C GLU A 356 -21.49 -11.73 -0.63
N CYS A 357 -21.27 -10.42 -0.68
CA CYS A 357 -21.32 -9.55 0.49
C CYS A 357 -22.66 -9.64 1.24
N HIS A 358 -23.79 -9.63 0.50
CA HIS A 358 -25.10 -9.76 1.13
C HIS A 358 -25.42 -11.17 1.62
N VAL A 359 -24.80 -12.21 1.06
CA VAL A 359 -24.86 -13.58 1.62
C VAL A 359 -24.20 -13.58 2.99
N ASP A 360 -22.96 -13.07 3.09
CA ASP A 360 -22.22 -13.02 4.35
C ASP A 360 -22.96 -12.22 5.41
N TRP A 361 -23.53 -11.08 5.03
CA TRP A 361 -24.33 -10.26 5.95
C TRP A 361 -25.62 -10.93 6.40
N ALA A 362 -26.28 -11.71 5.53
CA ALA A 362 -27.45 -12.47 5.90
C ALA A 362 -27.08 -13.60 6.89
N GLU A 363 -25.99 -14.32 6.63
CA GLU A 363 -25.49 -15.38 7.52
C GLU A 363 -25.06 -14.84 8.89
N LEU A 364 -24.37 -13.70 8.91
CA LEU A 364 -24.00 -13.01 10.14
C LEU A 364 -25.25 -12.60 10.94
N SER A 365 -26.23 -12.00 10.27
CA SER A 365 -27.48 -11.58 10.92
C SER A 365 -28.24 -12.78 11.50
N ASP A 366 -28.29 -13.91 10.79
CA ASP A 366 -28.89 -15.15 11.28
C ASP A 366 -28.17 -15.70 12.53
N ARG A 367 -26.84 -15.60 12.58
CA ARG A 367 -26.03 -15.97 13.74
C ARG A 367 -26.35 -15.06 14.94
N GLU A 368 -26.41 -13.76 14.72
CA GLU A 368 -26.76 -12.78 15.76
C GLU A 368 -28.18 -12.99 16.28
N THR A 369 -29.16 -13.17 15.39
CA THR A 369 -30.55 -13.46 15.79
C THR A 369 -30.63 -14.72 16.66
N LYS A 370 -29.89 -15.79 16.32
CA LYS A 370 -29.82 -17.00 17.15
C LYS A 370 -29.16 -16.74 18.52
N ARG A 371 -28.05 -15.98 18.55
CA ARG A 371 -27.37 -15.57 19.78
C ARG A 371 -28.32 -14.81 20.70
N TYR A 372 -28.96 -13.75 20.22
CA TYR A 372 -29.84 -12.94 21.05
C TYR A 372 -31.14 -13.65 21.43
N LYS A 373 -31.66 -14.56 20.61
CA LYS A 373 -32.76 -15.47 21.03
C LYS A 373 -32.38 -16.32 22.24
N LYS A 374 -31.14 -16.82 22.27
CA LYS A 374 -30.61 -17.56 23.41
C LYS A 374 -30.44 -16.67 24.64
N GLU A 375 -29.87 -15.48 24.48
CA GLU A 375 -29.70 -14.52 25.60
C GLU A 375 -31.04 -14.10 26.21
N VAL A 376 -32.07 -13.86 25.39
CA VAL A 376 -33.42 -13.58 25.88
C VAL A 376 -33.99 -14.75 26.69
N ALA A 377 -33.74 -15.99 26.26
CA ALA A 377 -34.21 -17.18 26.97
C ALA A 377 -33.45 -17.44 28.29
N GLU A 378 -32.19 -17.03 28.37
CA GLU A 378 -31.30 -17.25 29.53
C GLU A 378 -31.30 -16.08 30.52
N ALA A 379 -31.93 -14.94 30.17
CA ALA A 379 -31.96 -13.75 30.99
C ALA A 379 -32.64 -13.98 32.35
N GLN A 380 -31.94 -13.62 33.43
CA GLN A 380 -32.39 -13.83 34.81
C GLN A 380 -33.07 -12.59 35.42
N THR A 381 -32.86 -11.42 34.82
CA THR A 381 -33.41 -10.14 35.29
C THR A 381 -34.24 -9.50 34.18
N PRO A 382 -35.29 -8.74 34.52
CA PRO A 382 -36.04 -7.97 33.51
C PRO A 382 -35.12 -7.04 32.71
N ASP A 383 -34.09 -6.48 33.34
CA ASP A 383 -33.18 -5.57 32.67
C ASP A 383 -32.35 -6.26 31.57
N ASN A 384 -31.75 -7.41 31.90
CA ASN A 384 -30.98 -8.21 30.93
C ASN A 384 -31.90 -8.75 29.83
N GLU A 385 -33.12 -9.17 30.17
CA GLU A 385 -34.09 -9.66 29.19
C GLU A 385 -34.44 -8.58 28.17
N TRP A 386 -34.72 -7.35 28.63
CA TRP A 386 -35.11 -6.26 27.74
C TRP A 386 -33.95 -5.66 26.94
N ALA A 387 -32.73 -5.65 27.50
CA ALA A 387 -31.53 -5.34 26.74
C ALA A 387 -31.32 -6.37 25.61
N ALA A 388 -31.37 -7.68 25.93
CA ALA A 388 -31.24 -8.74 24.93
C ALA A 388 -32.38 -8.73 23.89
N ARG A 389 -33.62 -8.40 24.29
CA ARG A 389 -34.76 -8.23 23.36
C ARG A 389 -34.54 -7.07 22.40
N PHE A 390 -33.92 -5.98 22.86
CA PHE A 390 -33.61 -4.85 22.00
C PHE A 390 -32.54 -5.20 20.98
N GLU A 391 -31.47 -5.88 21.39
CA GLU A 391 -30.45 -6.39 20.48
C GLU A 391 -31.01 -7.41 19.49
N LEU A 392 -31.91 -8.29 19.95
CA LEU A 392 -32.64 -9.22 19.09
C LEU A 392 -33.48 -8.46 18.05
N TRP A 393 -34.24 -7.45 18.47
CA TRP A 393 -35.03 -6.63 17.54
C TRP A 393 -34.14 -5.97 16.48
N LYS A 394 -32.99 -5.39 16.87
CA LYS A 394 -32.04 -4.82 15.92
C LYS A 394 -31.50 -5.87 14.93
N ALA A 395 -31.17 -7.07 15.42
CA ALA A 395 -30.70 -8.16 14.58
C ALA A 395 -31.78 -8.67 13.61
N GLU A 396 -33.04 -8.75 14.04
CA GLU A 396 -34.17 -9.13 13.19
C GLU A 396 -34.44 -8.08 12.09
N GLU A 397 -34.42 -6.78 12.42
CA GLU A 397 -34.52 -5.70 11.43
C GLU A 397 -33.36 -5.72 10.42
N ARG A 398 -32.12 -5.98 10.88
CA ARG A 398 -30.96 -6.16 9.99
C ARG A 398 -31.14 -7.37 9.08
N SER A 399 -31.61 -8.50 9.61
CA SER A 399 -31.86 -9.73 8.84
C SER A 399 -32.90 -9.49 7.75
N GLU A 400 -34.03 -8.83 8.07
CA GLU A 400 -35.07 -8.51 7.09
C GLU A 400 -34.55 -7.60 5.96
N ARG A 401 -33.78 -6.55 6.32
CA ARG A 401 -33.15 -5.67 5.34
C ARG A 401 -32.15 -6.43 4.47
N ASN A 402 -31.22 -7.17 5.08
CA ASN A 402 -30.18 -7.89 4.35
C ASN A 402 -30.78 -8.96 3.43
N ALA A 403 -31.90 -9.60 3.82
CA ALA A 403 -32.64 -10.53 2.96
C ALA A 403 -33.27 -9.83 1.75
N LYS A 404 -33.78 -8.60 1.92
CA LYS A 404 -34.29 -7.77 0.83
C LYS A 404 -33.16 -7.35 -0.12
N ASP A 405 -32.07 -6.84 0.43
CA ASP A 405 -30.91 -6.37 -0.33
C ASP A 405 -30.26 -7.53 -1.10
N LEU A 406 -30.13 -8.71 -0.48
CA LEU A 406 -29.65 -9.93 -1.13
C LEU A 406 -30.54 -10.33 -2.32
N LYS A 407 -31.86 -10.20 -2.16
CA LYS A 407 -32.80 -10.50 -3.25
C LYS A 407 -32.63 -9.52 -4.41
N GLU A 408 -32.58 -8.22 -4.12
CA GLU A 408 -32.38 -7.17 -5.13
C GLU A 408 -31.02 -7.34 -5.83
N ALA A 409 -29.95 -7.64 -5.09
CA ALA A 409 -28.63 -7.90 -5.66
C ALA A 409 -28.60 -9.15 -6.54
N LYS A 410 -29.30 -10.23 -6.17
CA LYS A 410 -29.43 -11.43 -7.02
C LYS A 410 -30.18 -11.15 -8.31
N GLU A 411 -31.28 -10.40 -8.23
CA GLU A 411 -32.04 -10.00 -9.42
C GLU A 411 -31.20 -9.12 -10.36
N GLU A 412 -30.40 -8.21 -9.79
CA GLU A 412 -29.49 -7.36 -10.56
C GLU A 412 -28.32 -8.13 -11.16
N ALA A 413 -27.71 -9.06 -10.41
CA ALA A 413 -26.64 -9.93 -10.90
C ALA A 413 -27.12 -10.85 -12.02
N GLU A 414 -28.32 -11.44 -11.92
CA GLU A 414 -28.92 -12.24 -12.99
C GLU A 414 -29.17 -11.39 -14.25
N ARG A 415 -29.56 -10.12 -14.07
CA ARG A 415 -29.81 -9.19 -15.17
C ARG A 415 -28.54 -8.74 -15.88
N LEU A 416 -27.46 -8.46 -15.13
CA LEU A 416 -26.22 -7.90 -15.65
C LEU A 416 -25.16 -8.96 -15.99
N CYS A 417 -25.17 -10.08 -15.28
CA CYS A 417 -24.19 -11.16 -15.35
C CYS A 417 -24.88 -12.51 -15.57
N PRO A 418 -25.64 -12.68 -16.67
CA PRO A 418 -26.29 -13.95 -16.95
C PRO A 418 -25.25 -15.07 -17.01
N ASP A 419 -25.59 -16.24 -16.44
CA ASP A 419 -24.69 -17.39 -16.30
C ASP A 419 -23.41 -17.11 -15.49
N GLY A 420 -23.41 -16.06 -14.66
CA GLY A 420 -22.26 -15.66 -13.84
C GLY A 420 -21.18 -14.90 -14.62
N VAL A 421 -21.43 -14.53 -15.89
CA VAL A 421 -20.46 -13.82 -16.73
C VAL A 421 -20.87 -12.36 -16.89
N CYS A 422 -20.27 -11.47 -16.09
CA CYS A 422 -20.55 -10.03 -16.14
C CYS A 422 -19.93 -9.32 -17.34
N GLN A 423 -18.77 -9.78 -17.80
CA GLN A 423 -18.03 -9.16 -18.88
C GLN A 423 -17.76 -10.17 -19.99
N LYS A 424 -18.34 -9.92 -21.16
CA LYS A 424 -17.99 -10.67 -22.37
C LYS A 424 -16.62 -10.21 -22.86
N GLU A 425 -15.75 -11.16 -23.16
CA GLU A 425 -14.39 -10.89 -23.65
C GLU A 425 -14.39 -9.96 -24.87
N TYR A 426 -15.34 -10.15 -25.79
CA TYR A 426 -15.47 -9.32 -26.98
C TYR A 426 -15.92 -7.87 -26.73
N ASP A 427 -16.43 -7.56 -25.53
CA ASP A 427 -16.84 -6.21 -25.12
C ASP A 427 -15.71 -5.48 -24.35
N LEU A 428 -14.64 -6.19 -23.97
CA LEU A 428 -13.49 -5.63 -23.24
C LEU A 428 -12.95 -4.31 -23.82
N PRO A 429 -12.84 -4.11 -25.14
CA PRO A 429 -12.38 -2.83 -25.68
C PRO A 429 -13.28 -1.65 -25.28
N LEU A 430 -14.60 -1.84 -25.22
CA LEU A 430 -15.55 -0.80 -24.83
C LEU A 430 -15.44 -0.47 -23.34
N TRP A 431 -15.25 -1.50 -22.51
CA TRP A 431 -15.02 -1.36 -21.08
C TRP A 431 -13.72 -0.61 -20.77
N GLN A 432 -12.61 -0.97 -21.45
CA GLN A 432 -11.33 -0.28 -21.31
C GLN A 432 -11.44 1.21 -21.70
N VAL A 433 -12.09 1.52 -22.83
CA VAL A 433 -12.29 2.91 -23.27
C VAL A 433 -13.12 3.70 -22.27
N GLU A 434 -14.22 3.13 -21.78
CA GLU A 434 -15.07 3.81 -20.82
C GLU A 434 -14.34 4.05 -19.50
N ARG A 435 -13.53 3.08 -19.02
CA ARG A 435 -12.72 3.30 -17.81
C ARG A 435 -11.66 4.37 -18.03
N LEU A 436 -10.97 4.36 -19.18
CA LEU A 436 -9.99 5.39 -19.51
C LEU A 436 -10.62 6.78 -19.66
N ARG A 437 -11.86 6.89 -20.13
CA ARG A 437 -12.59 8.17 -20.19
C ARG A 437 -12.72 8.77 -18.79
N VAL A 438 -13.18 7.95 -17.84
CA VAL A 438 -13.39 8.36 -16.44
C VAL A 438 -12.07 8.71 -15.77
N GLU A 439 -11.05 7.88 -15.93
CA GLU A 439 -9.73 8.13 -15.35
C GLU A 439 -9.07 9.37 -15.94
N THR A 440 -9.13 9.55 -17.26
CA THR A 440 -8.57 10.74 -17.93
C THR A 440 -9.23 12.01 -17.41
N GLN A 441 -10.55 11.99 -17.23
CA GLN A 441 -11.27 13.13 -16.64
C GLN A 441 -10.82 13.39 -15.20
N HIS A 442 -10.67 12.35 -14.37
CA HIS A 442 -10.14 12.50 -13.01
C HIS A 442 -8.71 13.06 -13.00
N LYS A 443 -7.82 12.58 -13.88
CA LYS A 443 -6.45 13.10 -14.02
C LYS A 443 -6.46 14.56 -14.47
N ARG A 444 -7.39 14.96 -15.33
CA ARG A 444 -7.55 16.35 -15.78
C ARG A 444 -7.96 17.26 -14.62
N GLU A 445 -8.95 16.85 -13.84
CA GLU A 445 -9.37 17.59 -12.64
C GLU A 445 -8.25 17.66 -11.60
N ASN A 446 -7.51 16.57 -11.38
CA ASN A 446 -6.38 16.55 -10.46
C ASN A 446 -5.27 17.52 -10.91
N ALA A 447 -4.94 17.54 -12.21
CA ALA A 447 -3.97 18.48 -12.77
C ALA A 447 -4.42 19.95 -12.60
N GLN A 448 -5.72 20.23 -12.78
CA GLN A 448 -6.31 21.55 -12.57
C GLN A 448 -6.32 21.97 -11.09
N ARG A 449 -6.71 21.08 -10.17
CA ARG A 449 -6.69 21.36 -8.72
C ARG A 449 -5.29 21.65 -8.20
N ARG A 450 -4.30 21.01 -8.80
CA ARG A 450 -2.88 21.21 -8.49
C ARG A 450 -2.26 22.37 -9.27
N ASP A 451 -3.05 23.27 -9.87
CA ASP A 451 -2.50 24.40 -10.61
C ASP A 451 -1.48 25.17 -9.76
N HIS A 452 -0.26 25.21 -10.29
CA HIS A 452 0.88 25.81 -9.63
C HIS A 452 0.63 27.29 -9.37
N ALA A 453 -0.08 28.01 -10.24
CA ALA A 453 -0.34 29.44 -10.05
C ALA A 453 -1.12 29.72 -8.76
N THR A 454 -2.17 28.94 -8.49
CA THR A 454 -2.95 29.04 -7.25
C THR A 454 -2.13 28.62 -6.02
N SER A 455 -1.28 27.61 -6.16
CA SER A 455 -0.43 27.12 -5.07
C SER A 455 0.70 28.08 -4.73
N ALA A 456 1.29 28.75 -5.72
CA ALA A 456 2.39 29.70 -5.55
C ALA A 456 2.01 30.92 -4.72
N GLU A 457 0.78 31.41 -4.87
CA GLU A 457 0.29 32.51 -4.04
C GLU A 457 0.00 32.05 -2.60
N ARG A 458 -0.56 30.85 -2.44
CA ARG A 458 -0.91 30.27 -1.13
C ARG A 458 0.32 29.91 -0.29
N PHE A 459 1.41 29.46 -0.92
CA PHE A 459 2.60 28.96 -0.24
C PHE A 459 3.87 29.80 -0.51
N LYS A 460 3.71 31.08 -0.88
CA LYS A 460 4.83 32.00 -1.14
C LYS A 460 5.86 32.07 0.01
N ASP A 461 5.39 31.90 1.24
CA ASP A 461 6.21 31.99 2.46
C ASP A 461 6.76 30.62 2.91
N ASN A 462 6.45 29.53 2.18
CA ASN A 462 6.94 28.18 2.45
C ASN A 462 7.51 27.54 1.16
N PRO A 463 8.82 27.76 0.88
CA PRO A 463 9.45 27.31 -0.36
C PRO A 463 9.48 25.79 -0.53
N GLU A 464 9.60 25.03 0.57
CA GLU A 464 9.59 23.55 0.54
C GLU A 464 8.21 23.01 0.12
N GLN A 465 7.15 23.56 0.73
CA GLN A 465 5.78 23.20 0.34
C GLN A 465 5.51 23.59 -1.12
N LEU A 466 6.00 24.75 -1.57
CA LEU A 466 5.85 25.19 -2.96
C LEU A 466 6.57 24.25 -3.93
N LYS A 467 7.79 23.80 -3.59
CA LYS A 467 8.55 22.82 -4.38
C LYS A 467 7.76 21.52 -4.52
N ARG A 468 7.25 20.97 -3.41
CA ARG A 468 6.41 19.77 -3.40
C ARG A 468 5.17 19.92 -4.28
N MET A 469 4.46 21.04 -4.19
CA MET A 469 3.27 21.30 -5.02
C MET A 469 3.63 21.38 -6.51
N LYS A 470 4.77 21.99 -6.86
CA LYS A 470 5.26 22.06 -8.23
C LYS A 470 5.58 20.66 -8.79
N GLY A 471 6.26 19.82 -8.01
CA GLY A 471 6.54 18.43 -8.37
C GLY A 471 5.24 17.65 -8.60
N GLN A 472 4.27 17.77 -7.68
CA GLN A 472 2.96 17.14 -7.79
C GLN A 472 2.14 17.59 -9.01
N HIS A 473 2.24 18.86 -9.39
CA HIS A 473 1.56 19.41 -10.58
C HIS A 473 2.17 18.84 -11.87
N ARG A 474 3.50 18.86 -12.00
CA ARG A 474 4.20 18.29 -13.17
C ARG A 474 3.86 16.82 -13.35
N ARG A 475 3.85 16.04 -12.27
CA ARG A 475 3.43 14.64 -12.27
C ARG A 475 2.00 14.44 -12.73
N ALA A 476 1.08 15.25 -12.21
CA ALA A 476 -0.33 15.19 -12.64
C ALA A 476 -0.47 15.47 -14.15
N LEU A 477 0.30 16.41 -14.70
CA LEU A 477 0.32 16.68 -16.14
C LEU A 477 0.91 15.51 -16.96
N LYS A 478 2.00 14.91 -16.50
CA LYS A 478 2.63 13.75 -17.16
C LYS A 478 1.67 12.56 -17.17
N GLN A 479 1.03 12.25 -16.04
CA GLN A 479 0.00 11.21 -15.95
C GLN A 479 -1.18 11.52 -16.88
N LEU A 480 -1.69 12.76 -16.86
CA LEU A 480 -2.78 13.17 -17.75
C LEU A 480 -2.43 12.91 -19.22
N HIS A 481 -1.23 13.29 -19.66
CA HIS A 481 -0.78 13.07 -21.03
C HIS A 481 -0.73 11.58 -21.41
N ALA A 482 -0.22 10.72 -20.53
CA ALA A 482 -0.22 9.26 -20.75
C ALA A 482 -1.65 8.71 -20.86
N TYR A 483 -2.55 9.15 -19.98
CA TYR A 483 -3.96 8.73 -19.99
C TYR A 483 -4.73 9.23 -21.21
N GLU A 484 -4.48 10.46 -21.67
CA GLU A 484 -5.09 10.99 -22.90
C GLU A 484 -4.66 10.19 -24.14
N LYS A 485 -3.38 9.80 -24.22
CA LYS A 485 -2.87 8.93 -25.28
C LYS A 485 -3.44 7.52 -25.19
N ALA A 486 -3.50 6.94 -23.98
CA ALA A 486 -4.10 5.63 -23.74
C ALA A 486 -5.58 5.62 -24.14
N PHE A 487 -6.34 6.64 -23.74
CA PHE A 487 -7.75 6.80 -24.09
C PHE A 487 -7.95 6.85 -25.61
N GLU A 488 -7.16 7.65 -26.32
CA GLU A 488 -7.27 7.75 -27.77
C GLU A 488 -6.89 6.44 -28.48
N ALA A 489 -5.82 5.77 -28.05
CA ALA A 489 -5.42 4.47 -28.59
C ALA A 489 -6.51 3.41 -28.37
N SER A 490 -7.06 3.31 -27.15
CA SER A 490 -8.15 2.40 -26.84
C SER A 490 -9.41 2.74 -27.61
N ARG A 491 -9.72 4.03 -27.83
CA ARG A 491 -10.89 4.47 -28.61
C ARG A 491 -10.80 4.01 -30.07
N ILE A 492 -9.62 4.13 -30.68
CA ILE A 492 -9.35 3.62 -32.03
C ILE A 492 -9.51 2.09 -32.07
N ASP A 493 -8.97 1.38 -31.08
CA ASP A 493 -9.12 -0.08 -31.00
C ASP A 493 -10.57 -0.53 -30.81
N ALA A 494 -11.34 0.17 -29.96
CA ALA A 494 -12.75 -0.11 -29.77
C ALA A 494 -13.56 0.11 -31.06
N GLU A 495 -13.34 1.20 -31.79
CA GLU A 495 -14.02 1.43 -33.08
C GLU A 495 -13.61 0.38 -34.13
N ARG A 496 -12.34 -0.03 -34.14
CA ARG A 496 -11.83 -1.07 -35.04
C ARG A 496 -12.45 -2.44 -34.75
N LEU A 497 -12.58 -2.80 -33.48
CA LEU A 497 -13.07 -4.12 -33.03
C LEU A 497 -14.61 -4.18 -32.94
N ARG A 498 -15.25 -3.03 -32.68
CA ARG A 498 -16.69 -2.90 -32.39
C ARG A 498 -17.28 -1.63 -33.02
N PRO A 499 -17.26 -1.51 -34.35
CA PRO A 499 -17.65 -0.29 -35.05
C PRO A 499 -19.08 0.13 -34.73
N GLY A 500 -19.26 1.39 -34.33
CA GLY A 500 -20.56 1.98 -34.03
C GLY A 500 -21.28 1.46 -32.79
N VAL A 501 -20.67 0.56 -32.00
CA VAL A 501 -21.26 0.08 -30.74
C VAL A 501 -20.81 0.95 -29.58
N THR A 502 -21.75 1.46 -28.79
CA THR A 502 -21.46 2.25 -27.59
C THR A 502 -21.35 1.35 -26.35
N PHE A 503 -20.65 1.81 -25.32
CA PHE A 503 -20.56 1.12 -24.03
C PHE A 503 -21.96 0.80 -23.47
N GLN A 504 -22.83 1.81 -23.34
CA GLN A 504 -24.19 1.63 -22.85
C GLN A 504 -25.02 0.67 -23.71
N GLY A 505 -24.83 0.70 -25.04
CA GLY A 505 -25.53 -0.21 -25.95
C GLY A 505 -25.11 -1.68 -25.79
N ALA A 506 -23.86 -1.93 -25.40
CA ALA A 506 -23.32 -3.28 -25.19
C ALA A 506 -23.62 -3.82 -23.78
N THR A 507 -23.52 -2.98 -22.75
CA THR A 507 -23.54 -3.41 -21.34
C THR A 507 -24.84 -3.10 -20.62
N SER A 508 -25.70 -2.24 -21.18
CA SER A 508 -26.84 -1.63 -20.48
C SER A 508 -26.45 -0.76 -19.26
N ILE A 509 -25.15 -0.49 -19.06
CA ILE A 509 -24.63 0.38 -17.99
C ILE A 509 -24.42 1.77 -18.57
N LYS A 510 -24.92 2.80 -17.89
CA LYS A 510 -24.87 4.19 -18.38
C LYS A 510 -23.42 4.71 -18.47
N SER A 511 -22.62 4.47 -17.43
CA SER A 511 -21.27 5.03 -17.27
C SER A 511 -20.53 4.25 -16.18
N LEU A 512 -19.20 4.19 -16.25
CA LEU A 512 -18.34 3.74 -15.12
C LEU A 512 -17.84 4.91 -14.25
N GLY A 513 -18.32 6.12 -14.55
CA GLY A 513 -18.00 7.35 -13.82
C GLY A 513 -18.73 7.44 -12.49
N ARG A 514 -18.59 8.60 -11.84
CA ARG A 514 -19.35 8.87 -10.63
C ARG A 514 -20.85 8.92 -10.96
N PRO A 515 -21.71 8.57 -10.00
CA PRO A 515 -23.13 8.82 -10.15
C PRO A 515 -23.35 10.31 -10.34
N ASP A 516 -24.22 10.67 -11.28
CA ASP A 516 -24.62 12.06 -11.45
C ASP A 516 -25.25 12.61 -10.17
N THR A 517 -25.21 13.93 -10.01
CA THR A 517 -25.63 14.60 -8.78
C THR A 517 -27.10 14.30 -8.42
N LEU A 518 -27.97 14.17 -9.43
CA LEU A 518 -29.36 13.77 -9.22
C LEU A 518 -29.49 12.37 -8.65
N SER A 519 -28.72 11.42 -9.17
CA SER A 519 -28.68 10.04 -8.68
C SER A 519 -28.16 9.98 -7.24
N SER A 520 -27.09 10.74 -6.93
CA SER A 520 -26.58 10.86 -5.55
C SER A 520 -27.62 11.45 -4.58
N ILE A 521 -28.34 12.49 -4.99
CA ILE A 521 -29.44 13.10 -4.21
C ILE A 521 -30.57 12.09 -3.98
N ALA A 522 -30.92 11.28 -4.98
CA ALA A 522 -31.95 10.26 -4.86
C ALA A 522 -31.56 9.19 -3.83
N SER A 523 -30.34 8.63 -3.92
CA SER A 523 -29.83 7.66 -2.93
C SER A 523 -29.77 8.25 -1.52
N GLN A 524 -29.36 9.51 -1.37
CA GLN A 524 -29.35 10.20 -0.06
C GLN A 524 -30.76 10.34 0.53
N LYS A 525 -31.77 10.63 -0.29
CA LYS A 525 -33.18 10.72 0.15
C LYS A 525 -33.71 9.36 0.62
N GLU A 526 -33.42 8.30 -0.12
CA GLU A 526 -33.81 6.93 0.27
C GLU A 526 -33.14 6.52 1.59
N ALA A 527 -31.85 6.80 1.76
CA ALA A 527 -31.13 6.54 3.00
C ALA A 527 -31.73 7.31 4.19
N ILE A 528 -32.12 8.58 4.01
CA ILE A 528 -32.79 9.37 5.04
C ILE A 528 -34.15 8.77 5.39
N GLU A 529 -34.97 8.40 4.41
CA GLU A 529 -36.27 7.76 4.64
C GLU A 529 -36.13 6.44 5.41
N TYR A 530 -35.13 5.63 5.07
CA TYR A 530 -34.81 4.41 5.81
C TYR A 530 -34.45 4.72 7.27
N MET A 531 -33.51 5.65 7.51
CA MET A 531 -33.10 6.02 8.86
C MET A 531 -34.25 6.60 9.69
N GLU A 532 -35.15 7.38 9.08
CA GLU A 532 -36.35 7.90 9.76
C GLU A 532 -37.29 6.78 10.20
N ARG A 533 -37.54 5.79 9.32
CA ARG A 533 -38.33 4.60 9.65
C ARG A 533 -37.67 3.79 10.76
N TYR A 534 -36.36 3.58 10.71
CA TYR A 534 -35.62 2.85 11.75
C TYR A 534 -35.71 3.55 13.11
N VAL A 535 -35.46 4.86 13.17
CA VAL A 535 -35.61 5.63 14.43
C VAL A 535 -37.02 5.55 14.98
N GLN A 536 -38.03 5.58 14.11
CA GLN A 536 -39.41 5.43 14.55
C GLN A 536 -39.67 4.02 15.11
N GLY A 537 -39.11 2.97 14.47
CA GLY A 537 -39.13 1.59 14.97
C GLY A 537 -38.49 1.46 16.36
N VAL A 538 -37.31 2.06 16.57
CA VAL A 538 -36.64 2.09 17.88
C VAL A 538 -37.50 2.78 18.93
N ARG A 539 -38.14 3.92 18.59
CA ARG A 539 -39.05 4.63 19.51
C ARG A 539 -40.28 3.82 19.86
N ASP A 540 -40.84 3.09 18.90
CA ASP A 540 -42.02 2.25 19.11
C ASP A 540 -41.65 1.02 19.95
N PHE A 541 -40.49 0.40 19.73
CA PHE A 541 -39.93 -0.61 20.62
C PHE A 541 -39.74 -0.06 22.04
N GLY A 542 -39.18 1.14 22.18
CA GLY A 542 -38.95 1.80 23.47
C GLY A 542 -40.21 1.94 24.33
N LYS A 543 -41.39 2.13 23.72
CA LYS A 543 -42.68 2.20 24.44
C LYS A 543 -43.07 0.86 25.09
N THR A 544 -42.49 -0.25 24.64
CA THR A 544 -42.77 -1.59 25.16
C THR A 544 -41.86 -1.96 26.34
N VAL A 545 -40.74 -1.25 26.53
CA VAL A 545 -39.76 -1.53 27.58
C VAL A 545 -40.35 -1.14 28.96
N PRO A 546 -40.36 -2.04 29.96
CA PRO A 546 -40.94 -1.76 31.25
C PRO A 546 -40.01 -0.89 32.11
N THR A 547 -40.60 -0.14 33.03
CA THR A 547 -39.88 0.82 33.90
C THR A 547 -38.89 0.17 34.87
N ASN A 548 -38.97 -1.16 35.06
CA ASN A 548 -38.02 -1.92 35.88
C ASN A 548 -36.83 -2.49 35.08
N ALA A 549 -36.65 -2.09 33.82
CA ALA A 549 -35.52 -2.42 32.95
C ALA A 549 -34.71 -1.15 32.54
N PRO A 550 -34.00 -0.51 33.48
CA PRO A 550 -33.32 0.76 33.23
C PRO A 550 -32.16 0.68 32.20
N GLY A 551 -31.44 -0.43 32.14
CA GLY A 551 -30.45 -0.73 31.12
C GLY A 551 -31.07 -0.85 29.73
N GLY A 552 -32.22 -1.52 29.61
CA GLY A 552 -33.00 -1.58 28.36
C GLY A 552 -33.45 -0.20 27.87
N ILE A 553 -33.96 0.65 28.77
CA ILE A 553 -34.33 2.04 28.46
C ILE A 553 -33.10 2.83 27.99
N THR A 554 -31.99 2.72 28.71
CA THR A 554 -30.73 3.42 28.37
C THR A 554 -30.19 3.01 27.01
N ALA A 555 -30.26 1.71 26.66
CA ALA A 555 -29.82 1.20 25.36
C ALA A 555 -30.66 1.78 24.21
N VAL A 556 -31.99 1.80 24.35
CA VAL A 556 -32.91 2.39 23.37
C VAL A 556 -32.67 3.90 23.21
N GLU A 557 -32.55 4.64 24.31
CA GLU A 557 -32.31 6.09 24.27
C GLU A 557 -30.98 6.44 23.59
N ARG A 558 -29.92 5.66 23.87
CA ARG A 558 -28.61 5.82 23.23
C ARG A 558 -28.70 5.61 21.72
N GLU A 559 -29.40 4.57 21.28
CA GLU A 559 -29.60 4.28 19.86
C GLU A 559 -30.37 5.42 19.16
N ILE A 560 -31.46 5.91 19.77
CA ILE A 560 -32.23 7.04 19.23
C ILE A 560 -31.33 8.27 19.06
N GLN A 561 -30.57 8.64 20.10
CA GLN A 561 -29.68 9.79 20.05
C GLN A 561 -28.59 9.65 18.97
N SER A 562 -27.99 8.45 18.87
CA SER A 562 -26.99 8.14 17.85
C SER A 562 -27.58 8.31 16.44
N MET A 563 -28.74 7.72 16.19
CA MET A 563 -29.39 7.75 14.88
C MET A 563 -29.94 9.13 14.51
N GLU A 564 -30.44 9.92 15.47
CA GLU A 564 -30.84 11.31 15.23
C GLU A 564 -29.65 12.20 14.83
N LYS A 565 -28.47 11.97 15.42
CA LYS A 565 -27.23 12.64 15.03
C LYS A 565 -26.84 12.28 13.60
N SER A 566 -26.92 11.00 13.23
CA SER A 566 -26.67 10.52 11.87
C SER A 566 -27.65 11.10 10.85
N LEU A 567 -28.94 11.13 11.16
CA LEU A 567 -29.98 11.78 10.34
C LEU A 567 -29.70 13.26 10.12
N THR A 568 -29.27 13.97 11.15
CA THR A 568 -28.91 15.39 11.05
C THR A 568 -27.74 15.61 10.09
N ARG A 569 -26.70 14.76 10.19
CA ARG A 569 -25.55 14.80 9.27
C ARG A 569 -25.97 14.48 7.84
N ALA A 570 -26.82 13.46 7.64
CA ALA A 570 -27.30 13.05 6.33
C ALA A 570 -28.15 14.15 5.65
N ARG A 571 -29.07 14.78 6.39
CA ARG A 571 -29.87 15.91 5.88
C ARG A 571 -29.00 17.10 5.49
N LYS A 572 -28.00 17.44 6.30
CA LYS A 572 -27.04 18.50 5.96
C LYS A 572 -26.26 18.19 4.69
N ARG A 573 -25.86 16.93 4.48
CA ARG A 573 -25.20 16.47 3.23
C ARG A 573 -26.14 16.58 2.02
N LEU A 574 -27.41 16.22 2.20
CA LEU A 574 -28.43 16.36 1.17
C LEU A 574 -28.65 17.82 0.79
N GLU A 575 -28.81 18.73 1.76
CA GLU A 575 -28.91 20.17 1.53
C GLU A 575 -27.69 20.71 0.76
N GLY A 576 -26.48 20.25 1.11
CA GLY A 576 -25.25 20.60 0.40
C GLY A 576 -25.27 20.13 -1.06
N SER A 577 -25.72 18.90 -1.30
CA SER A 577 -25.82 18.32 -2.65
C SER A 577 -26.88 19.03 -3.49
N GLU A 578 -28.05 19.34 -2.93
CA GLU A 578 -29.13 20.09 -3.59
C GLU A 578 -28.71 21.53 -3.89
N LYS A 579 -27.99 22.19 -2.97
CA LYS A 579 -27.41 23.51 -3.21
C LYS A 579 -26.39 23.48 -4.34
N TRP A 580 -25.50 22.50 -4.32
CA TRP A 580 -24.51 22.34 -5.38
C TRP A 580 -25.17 22.11 -6.74
N LEU A 581 -26.23 21.28 -6.81
CA LEU A 581 -27.02 21.05 -8.01
C LEU A 581 -27.66 22.35 -8.54
N ALA A 582 -28.16 23.20 -7.64
CA ALA A 582 -28.76 24.48 -8.01
C ALA A 582 -27.71 25.48 -8.56
N GLU A 583 -26.48 25.43 -8.06
CA GLU A 583 -25.39 26.33 -8.45
C GLU A 583 -24.68 25.89 -9.75
N HIS A 584 -24.47 24.58 -9.92
CA HIS A 584 -23.60 24.03 -10.97
C HIS A 584 -24.36 23.18 -12.00
N GLY A 585 -25.64 22.89 -11.77
CA GLY A 585 -26.42 21.95 -12.59
C GLY A 585 -26.08 20.49 -12.28
N ASN A 586 -26.65 19.58 -13.06
CA ASN A 586 -26.33 18.16 -12.92
C ASN A 586 -24.98 17.89 -13.58
N MET A 587 -23.96 17.52 -12.81
CA MET A 587 -22.71 17.00 -13.36
C MET A 587 -22.53 15.52 -13.02
N ASP A 588 -21.77 14.85 -13.90
CA ASP A 588 -21.35 13.45 -13.81
C ASP A 588 -20.11 13.28 -12.91
#